data_AF-A0A7J6LY43-F1
#
_entry.id   AF-A0A7J6LY43-F1
#
_cell.length_a   1.000
_cell.length_b   1.000
_cell.length_c   1.000
_cell.angle_alpha   90.00
_cell.angle_beta   90.00
_cell.angle_gamma   90.00
#
_symmetry.space_group_name_H-M   'P 1'
#
loop_
_entity.id
_entity.type
_entity.pdbx_description
1 polymer ?
#
loop_
_entity_poly.entity_id
_entity_poly.type
_entity_poly.pdbx_seq_one_letter_code
_entity_poly.pdbx_strand_id
1 'polypeptide(L)'
;MSMCYKRGGCPVVPTCNLIEAVDELKTHFGYTIAVLGDGSLTDSSSQARRYDLCRLASSSEFMEAHRLLFISGGEAQRPGDELVGRADVLWDVPTLPSAQFSYNISCAVTIALFERFKVTRHWPRPSAIPPTCVSA
;
A
#
# COMPACT_ATOMS: atom_id res chain seq x y z
N MET A 1 -4.17 24.40 0.12
CA MET A 1 -2.79 24.29 -0.40
C MET A 1 -1.96 23.45 0.56
N SER A 2 -1.69 22.18 0.24
CA SER A 2 -0.82 21.33 1.06
C SER A 2 0.63 21.53 0.67
N MET A 3 1.47 22.01 1.60
CA MET A 3 2.90 22.16 1.33
C MET A 3 3.57 20.79 1.35
N CYS A 4 4.01 20.32 0.18
CA CYS A 4 4.89 19.16 0.08
C CYS A 4 6.26 19.50 0.66
N TYR A 5 6.79 18.66 1.55
CA TYR A 5 8.15 18.80 2.07
C TYR A 5 8.96 17.52 1.84
N LYS A 6 10.29 17.59 1.96
CA LYS A 6 11.15 16.40 1.80
C LYS A 6 11.61 15.88 3.16
N ARG A 7 11.54 14.57 3.38
CA ARG A 7 12.15 13.88 4.52
C ARG A 7 13.00 12.73 4.00
N GLY A 8 14.31 12.78 4.22
CA GLY A 8 15.25 11.76 3.70
C GLY A 8 15.29 11.66 2.17
N GLY A 9 14.93 12.74 1.45
CA GLY A 9 14.84 12.75 -0.02
C GLY A 9 13.48 12.32 -0.59
N CYS A 10 12.57 11.81 0.24
CA CYS A 10 11.21 11.47 -0.17
C CYS A 10 10.27 12.67 0.01
N PRO A 11 9.43 13.00 -0.99
CA PRO A 11 8.38 14.00 -0.82
C PRO A 11 7.30 13.47 0.13
N VAL A 12 6.78 14.36 0.97
CA VAL A 12 5.72 14.08 1.94
C VAL A 12 4.63 15.11 1.75
N VAL A 13 3.39 14.64 1.60
CA VAL A 13 2.19 15.47 1.50
C VAL A 13 1.41 15.35 2.81
N PRO A 14 1.42 16.37 3.69
CA PRO A 14 0.87 16.24 5.05
C PRO A 14 -0.66 16.28 5.10
N THR A 15 -1.32 16.88 4.11
CA THR A 15 -2.78 17.05 4.10
C THR A 15 -3.33 16.82 2.70
N CYS A 16 -4.09 15.74 2.51
CA CYS A 16 -4.86 15.51 1.30
C CYS A 16 -6.20 14.84 1.68
N ASN A 17 -7.21 15.02 0.84
CA ASN A 17 -8.37 14.15 0.90
C ASN A 17 -7.93 12.78 0.40
N LEU A 18 -7.77 11.82 1.32
CA LEU A 18 -7.19 10.50 1.02
C LEU A 18 -8.00 9.74 -0.02
N ILE A 19 -9.33 9.86 0.01
CA ILE A 19 -10.22 9.15 -0.91
C ILE A 19 -10.03 9.67 -2.34
N GLU A 20 -10.13 10.99 -2.51
CA GLU A 20 -9.92 11.65 -3.81
C GLU A 20 -8.51 11.39 -4.35
N ALA A 21 -7.49 11.43 -3.49
CA ALA A 21 -6.11 11.16 -3.89
C ALA A 21 -5.91 9.71 -4.36
N VAL A 22 -6.53 8.73 -3.69
CA VAL A 22 -6.50 7.32 -4.11
C VAL A 22 -7.24 7.14 -5.43
N ASP A 23 -8.41 7.76 -5.59
CA ASP A 23 -9.18 7.69 -6.84
C ASP A 23 -8.41 8.33 -8.00
N GLU A 24 -7.74 9.46 -7.78
CA GLU A 24 -6.90 10.12 -8.78
C GLU A 24 -5.70 9.25 -9.17
N LEU A 25 -4.95 8.73 -8.20
CA LEU A 25 -3.79 7.85 -8.44
C LEU A 25 -4.20 6.59 -9.19
N LYS A 26 -5.34 6.00 -8.84
CA LYS A 26 -5.87 4.79 -9.49
C LYS A 26 -6.31 5.07 -10.93
N THR A 27 -7.18 6.06 -11.13
CA THR A 27 -7.86 6.29 -12.42
C THR A 27 -7.00 7.04 -13.43
N HIS A 28 -6.28 8.08 -13.00
CA HIS A 28 -5.51 8.94 -13.89
C HIS A 28 -4.05 8.52 -14.03
N PHE A 29 -3.48 7.92 -12.99
CA PHE A 29 -2.07 7.52 -12.96
C PHE A 29 -1.85 6.01 -13.00
N GLY A 30 -2.92 5.20 -13.02
CA GLY A 30 -2.82 3.75 -13.17
C GLY A 30 -2.08 3.07 -12.03
N TYR A 31 -2.18 3.59 -10.80
CA TYR A 31 -1.65 2.92 -9.62
C TYR A 31 -2.49 1.70 -9.28
N THR A 32 -1.83 0.58 -9.04
CA THR A 32 -2.40 -0.55 -8.32
C THR A 32 -2.48 -0.20 -6.84
N ILE A 33 -3.65 -0.42 -6.23
CA ILE A 33 -3.90 -0.08 -4.83
C ILE A 33 -3.78 -1.34 -3.97
N ALA A 34 -2.77 -1.35 -3.10
CA ALA A 34 -2.54 -2.41 -2.13
C ALA A 34 -2.84 -1.91 -0.71
N VAL A 35 -3.82 -2.53 -0.05
CA VAL A 35 -4.13 -2.26 1.36
C VAL A 35 -3.41 -3.28 2.23
N LEU A 36 -2.60 -2.81 3.17
CA LEU A 36 -1.90 -3.63 4.14
C LEU A 36 -2.84 -4.04 5.27
N GLY A 37 -2.95 -5.34 5.48
CA GLY A 37 -3.74 -5.99 6.51
C GLY A 37 -2.93 -6.94 7.38
N ASP A 38 -3.58 -7.44 8.41
CA ASP A 38 -3.07 -8.42 9.38
C ASP A 38 -3.75 -9.79 9.24
N GLY A 39 -4.39 -10.07 8.10
CA GLY A 39 -5.21 -11.27 7.89
C GLY A 39 -6.63 -11.17 8.46
N SER A 40 -6.91 -10.24 9.38
CA SER A 40 -8.23 -10.09 10.02
C SER A 40 -9.22 -9.24 9.23
N LEU A 41 -8.78 -8.63 8.12
CA LEU A 41 -9.65 -7.94 7.16
C LEU A 41 -10.51 -8.96 6.42
N THR A 42 -11.61 -9.41 7.04
CA THR A 42 -12.52 -10.41 6.46
C THR A 42 -13.67 -9.79 5.69
N ASP A 43 -13.57 -8.53 5.29
CA ASP A 43 -14.73 -7.82 4.75
C ASP A 43 -15.16 -8.44 3.41
N SER A 44 -16.27 -9.18 3.48
CA SER A 44 -16.93 -9.91 2.39
C SER A 44 -17.46 -8.99 1.29
N SER A 45 -17.44 -7.68 1.52
CA SER A 45 -17.79 -6.66 0.54
C SER A 45 -16.67 -6.41 -0.51
N SER A 46 -15.41 -6.68 -0.16
CA SER A 46 -14.28 -6.42 -1.04
C SER A 46 -14.07 -7.56 -2.04
N GLN A 47 -14.11 -7.24 -3.34
CA GLN A 47 -13.70 -8.17 -4.40
C GLN A 47 -12.16 -8.25 -4.56
N ALA A 48 -11.43 -7.52 -3.71
CA ALA A 48 -9.98 -7.43 -3.78
C ALA A 48 -9.33 -8.80 -3.60
N ARG A 49 -8.33 -9.12 -4.42
CA ARG A 49 -7.58 -10.37 -4.29
C ARG A 49 -6.78 -10.32 -3.00
N ARG A 50 -6.74 -11.42 -2.25
CA ARG A 50 -5.86 -11.51 -1.08
C ARG A 50 -4.51 -12.08 -1.48
N TYR A 51 -3.46 -11.42 -1.02
CA TYR A 51 -2.10 -11.85 -1.23
C TYR A 51 -1.43 -11.97 0.14
N ASP A 52 -1.06 -13.20 0.46
CA ASP A 52 -0.35 -13.54 1.67
C ASP A 52 1.15 -13.50 1.37
N LEU A 53 1.88 -12.57 2.00
CA LEU A 53 3.33 -12.43 1.81
C LEU A 53 4.09 -13.70 2.24
N CYS A 54 3.48 -14.62 3.01
CA CYS A 54 4.06 -15.90 3.38
C CYS A 54 3.97 -16.99 2.30
N ARG A 55 3.11 -16.84 1.28
CA ARG A 55 2.90 -17.88 0.28
C ARG A 55 3.64 -17.53 -1.01
N LEU A 56 4.81 -18.16 -1.18
CA LEU A 56 5.63 -18.14 -2.40
C LEU A 56 4.89 -18.48 -3.71
N ALA A 57 3.65 -18.98 -3.64
CA ALA A 57 2.88 -19.49 -4.76
C ALA A 57 1.79 -18.54 -5.31
N SER A 58 1.47 -17.42 -4.65
CA SER A 58 0.54 -16.44 -5.24
C SER A 58 1.27 -15.57 -6.26
N SER A 59 0.71 -15.43 -7.46
CA SER A 59 1.34 -14.75 -8.59
C SER A 59 1.78 -13.32 -8.27
N SER A 60 2.97 -12.97 -8.73
CA SER A 60 3.70 -11.71 -8.54
C SER A 60 3.10 -10.48 -9.23
N GLU A 61 1.94 -10.58 -9.89
CA GLU A 61 1.41 -9.52 -10.76
C GLU A 61 1.29 -8.15 -10.06
N PHE A 62 0.87 -8.14 -8.78
CA PHE A 62 0.77 -6.91 -7.99
C PHE A 62 2.12 -6.44 -7.45
N MET A 63 3.05 -7.36 -7.17
CA MET A 63 4.42 -7.05 -6.75
C MET A 63 5.21 -6.40 -7.90
N GLU A 64 4.92 -6.84 -9.12
CA GLU A 64 5.48 -6.37 -10.39
C GLU A 64 4.74 -5.16 -10.96
N ALA A 65 3.73 -4.63 -10.26
CA ALA A 65 3.07 -3.41 -10.67
C ALA A 65 4.09 -2.25 -10.69
N HIS A 66 4.23 -1.61 -11.85
CA HIS A 66 5.12 -0.47 -12.05
C HIS A 66 4.79 0.68 -11.09
N ARG A 67 3.50 0.94 -10.87
CA ARG A 67 2.97 1.94 -9.94
C ARG A 67 2.09 1.22 -8.93
N LEU A 68 2.54 1.17 -7.69
CA LEU A 68 1.85 0.51 -6.59
C LEU A 68 1.76 1.49 -5.43
N LEU A 69 0.56 1.68 -4.91
CA LEU A 69 0.27 2.49 -3.74
C LEU A 69 0.03 1.56 -2.55
N PHE A 70 0.82 1.76 -1.48
CA PHE A 70 0.57 1.10 -0.20
C PHE A 70 -0.30 1.97 0.68
N ILE A 71 -1.38 1.40 1.18
CA ILE A 71 -2.29 2.02 2.14
C ILE A 71 -2.26 1.20 3.42
N SER A 72 -2.00 1.85 4.55
CA SER A 72 -2.11 1.24 5.88
C SER A 72 -3.11 2.02 6.73
N GLY A 73 -3.67 1.35 7.74
CA GLY A 73 -4.41 2.00 8.81
C GLY A 73 -3.50 2.75 9.79
N GLY A 74 -4.09 3.28 10.86
CA GLY A 74 -3.37 3.78 12.04
C GLY A 74 -3.10 2.68 13.07
N GLU A 75 -2.21 2.89 14.05
CA GLU A 75 -1.78 1.79 14.94
C GLU A 75 -2.94 1.18 15.74
N ALA A 76 -3.96 2.00 16.04
CA ALA A 76 -5.18 1.58 16.72
C ALA A 76 -6.42 1.58 15.79
N GLN A 77 -6.23 1.84 14.49
CA GLN A 77 -7.32 2.04 13.54
C GLN A 77 -7.07 1.21 12.29
N ARG A 78 -8.02 0.34 11.93
CA ARG A 78 -7.97 -0.35 10.65
C ARG A 78 -8.03 0.67 9.50
N PRO A 79 -7.51 0.33 8.30
CA PRO A 79 -7.82 1.09 7.10
C PRO A 79 -9.34 1.29 7.01
N GLY A 80 -9.78 2.50 6.68
CA GLY A 80 -11.22 2.79 6.56
C GLY A 80 -11.86 1.94 5.46
N ASP A 81 -13.09 1.48 5.68
CA ASP A 81 -13.80 0.57 4.76
C ASP A 81 -13.87 1.11 3.33
N GLU A 82 -13.99 2.43 3.16
CA GLU A 82 -13.98 3.09 1.85
C GLU A 82 -12.65 2.93 1.08
N LEU A 83 -11.51 2.86 1.78
CA LEU A 83 -10.20 2.60 1.19
C LEU A 83 -10.04 1.12 0.87
N VAL A 84 -10.58 0.24 1.72
CA VAL A 84 -10.62 -1.21 1.48
C VAL A 84 -11.44 -1.53 0.22
N GLY A 85 -12.58 -0.85 0.03
CA GLY A 85 -13.41 -1.00 -1.17
C GLY A 85 -12.73 -0.54 -2.47
N ARG A 86 -11.65 0.25 -2.39
CA ARG A 86 -10.85 0.71 -3.55
C ARG A 86 -9.63 -0.16 -3.82
N ALA A 87 -9.33 -1.11 -2.94
CA ALA A 87 -8.18 -1.98 -3.07
C ALA A 87 -8.29 -2.89 -4.30
N ASP A 88 -7.21 -3.01 -5.05
CA ASP A 88 -7.07 -4.09 -6.05
C ASP A 88 -6.61 -5.38 -5.37
N VAL A 89 -5.81 -5.22 -4.31
CA VAL A 89 -5.26 -6.32 -3.54
C VAL A 89 -5.22 -5.99 -2.04
N LEU A 90 -5.57 -6.97 -1.21
CA LEU A 90 -5.32 -6.97 0.23
C LEU A 90 -4.01 -7.73 0.48
N TRP A 91 -3.01 -7.02 1.03
CA TRP A 91 -1.71 -7.59 1.38
C TRP A 91 -1.66 -7.90 2.86
N ASP A 92 -1.74 -9.18 3.18
CA ASP A 92 -1.67 -9.64 4.56
C ASP A 92 -0.19 -9.84 4.94
N VAL A 93 0.27 -9.07 5.93
CA VAL A 93 1.59 -9.24 6.52
C VAL A 93 1.50 -10.37 7.55
N PRO A 94 2.31 -11.43 7.43
CA PRO A 94 2.11 -12.66 8.19
C PRO A 94 2.42 -12.45 9.67
N THR A 95 1.38 -12.50 10.51
CA THR A 95 1.50 -12.47 11.96
C THR A 95 1.49 -13.88 12.54
N LEU A 96 1.99 -14.04 13.77
CA LEU A 96 1.83 -15.31 14.48
C LEU A 96 0.34 -15.63 14.63
N PRO A 97 -0.09 -16.90 14.46
CA PRO A 97 -1.51 -17.30 14.50
C PRO A 97 -2.23 -17.06 15.83
N SER A 98 -1.54 -16.51 16.85
CA SER A 98 -2.19 -15.97 18.04
C SER A 98 -2.84 -14.63 17.72
N ALA A 99 -4.16 -14.52 17.95
CA ALA A 99 -5.00 -13.34 17.70
C ALA A 99 -4.59 -12.03 18.43
N GLN A 100 -3.44 -12.01 19.10
CA GLN A 100 -2.90 -10.86 19.83
C GLN A 100 -1.68 -10.23 19.15
N PHE A 101 -1.19 -10.78 18.04
CA PHE A 101 0.02 -10.28 17.40
C PHE A 101 -0.34 -9.40 16.19
N SER A 102 -0.13 -8.09 16.34
CA SER A 102 -0.13 -7.13 15.24
C SER A 102 1.22 -6.46 15.19
N TYR A 103 1.80 -6.33 13.99
CA TYR A 103 3.04 -5.59 13.84
C TYR A 103 2.79 -4.10 14.07
N ASN A 104 3.79 -3.41 14.63
CA ASN A 104 3.86 -1.97 14.47
C ASN A 104 3.78 -1.63 12.97
N ILE A 105 3.08 -0.56 12.60
CA ILE A 105 2.90 -0.15 11.20
C ILE A 105 4.23 -0.02 10.48
N SER A 106 5.25 0.55 11.13
CA SER A 106 6.57 0.71 10.55
C SER A 106 7.19 -0.65 10.18
N CYS A 107 7.01 -1.67 11.01
CA CYS A 107 7.46 -3.04 10.71
C CYS A 107 6.67 -3.64 9.54
N ALA A 108 5.35 -3.51 9.54
CA ALA A 108 4.49 -4.02 8.46
C ALA A 108 4.84 -3.38 7.10
N VAL A 109 4.99 -2.06 7.06
CA VAL A 109 5.40 -1.31 5.87
C VAL A 109 6.80 -1.73 5.43
N THR A 110 7.74 -1.91 6.36
CA THR A 110 9.10 -2.37 6.03
C THR A 110 9.10 -3.74 5.38
N ILE A 111 8.32 -4.70 5.91
CA ILE A 111 8.19 -6.04 5.33
C ILE A 111 7.61 -5.95 3.91
N ALA A 112 6.50 -5.21 3.73
CA ALA A 112 5.88 -5.04 2.42
C ALA A 112 6.85 -4.42 1.38
N LEU A 113 7.58 -3.39 1.77
CA LEU A 113 8.60 -2.76 0.92
C LEU A 113 9.76 -3.72 0.61
N PHE A 114 10.21 -4.50 1.59
CA PHE A 114 11.28 -5.47 1.42
C PHE A 114 10.88 -6.58 0.45
N GLU A 115 9.68 -7.14 0.59
CA GLU A 115 9.17 -8.14 -0.36
C GLU A 115 9.09 -7.56 -1.78
N ARG A 116 8.59 -6.32 -1.93
CA ARG A 116 8.56 -5.65 -3.24
C ARG A 116 9.95 -5.43 -3.81
N PHE A 117 10.91 -5.09 -2.96
CA PHE A 117 12.29 -4.91 -3.38
C PHE A 117 12.92 -6.19 -3.92
N LYS A 118 12.63 -7.38 -3.37
CA LYS A 118 13.17 -8.65 -3.90
C LYS A 118 12.83 -8.84 -5.38
N VAL A 119 11.62 -8.45 -5.77
CA VAL A 119 11.11 -8.53 -7.15
C VAL A 119 11.68 -7.40 -8.01
N THR A 120 11.66 -6.17 -7.49
CA THR A 120 12.00 -4.95 -8.25
C THR A 120 13.47 -4.55 -8.21
N ARG A 121 14.35 -5.28 -7.50
CA ARG A 121 15.79 -4.92 -7.33
C ARG A 121 16.57 -4.76 -8.64
N HIS A 122 16.11 -5.39 -9.72
CA HIS A 122 16.75 -5.32 -11.04
C HIS A 122 16.15 -4.22 -11.93
N TRP A 123 15.08 -3.55 -11.49
CA TRP A 123 14.42 -2.53 -12.27
C TRP A 123 15.30 -1.27 -12.40
N PRO A 124 15.14 -0.50 -13.50
CA PRO A 124 15.83 0.77 -13.63
C PRO A 124 15.42 1.69 -12.48
N ARG A 125 16.41 2.37 -11.88
CA ARG A 125 16.13 3.36 -10.84
C ARG A 125 15.36 4.53 -11.46
N PRO A 126 14.28 5.02 -10.82
CA PRO A 126 13.56 6.18 -11.31
C PRO A 126 14.53 7.38 -11.40
N SER A 127 14.63 7.99 -12.57
CA SER A 127 15.39 9.24 -12.77
C SER A 127 14.63 10.47 -12.25
N ALA A 128 13.32 10.33 -12.02
CA ALA A 128 12.44 11.35 -11.49
C ALA A 128 11.58 10.78 -10.35
N ILE A 129 11.29 11.64 -9.37
CA ILE A 129 10.31 11.36 -8.33
C ILE A 129 8.93 11.25 -9.01
N PRO A 130 8.10 10.24 -8.71
CA PRO A 130 6.76 10.12 -9.29
C PRO A 130 5.94 11.40 -9.04
N PRO A 131 5.00 11.75 -9.92
CA PRO A 131 4.07 12.84 -9.64
C PRO A 131 3.36 12.54 -8.31
N THR A 132 3.65 13.33 -7.29
CA THR A 132 2.86 13.36 -6.05
C THR A 132 1.55 14.08 -6.34
N CYS A 133 0.47 13.75 -5.63
CA CYS A 133 -0.83 14.43 -5.71
C CYS A 133 -0.65 15.93 -5.46
N VAL A 134 -0.39 16.68 -6.53
CA VAL A 134 -0.25 18.12 -6.54
C VAL A 134 -0.69 18.54 -7.93
N SER A 135 -2.01 18.63 -8.15
CA SER A 135 -2.61 19.48 -9.20
C SER A 135 -4.13 19.57 -9.03
N ALA A 136 -4.57 20.50 -8.18
CA ALA A 136 -5.67 21.43 -8.44
C ALA A 136 -5.54 22.64 -7.49
#